data_AF-A0A454D4X5-F1
#
_entry.id   AF-A0A454D4X5-F1
#
_cell.length_a   1.000
_cell.length_b   1.000
_cell.length_c   1.000
_cell.angle_alpha   90.00
_cell.angle_beta   90.00
_cell.angle_gamma   90.00
#
_symmetry.space_group_name_H-M   'P 1'
#
loop_
_entity.id
_entity.type
_entity.pdbx_description
1 polymer ?
#
loop_
_entity_poly.entity_id
_entity_poly.type
_entity_poly.pdbx_seq_one_letter_code
_entity_poly.pdbx_strand_id
1 'polypeptide(L)'
;MNFAVVASLAVFIAILMFLFNQQQKQNTLSRLVLIGLVTGSLFGLGLQLIHGEGSDVIGQTLEWVGIVGSGYVGLLKMVIMPLVLISMISAVVKLEKGGSLGKISGLTISVLLVTTAIAAMIGILVTTTFGLSAAGLTEGARETARIAV
;
A
#
# COMPACT_ATOMS: atom_id res chain seq x y z
N MET A 1 -26.44 -7.12 12.75
CA MET A 1 -25.05 -7.57 12.53
C MET A 1 -25.03 -9.07 12.50
N ASN A 2 -24.52 -9.67 11.42
CA ASN A 2 -24.43 -11.12 11.31
C ASN A 2 -23.41 -11.67 12.32
N PHE A 3 -23.66 -12.83 12.93
CA PHE A 3 -22.75 -13.48 13.88
C PHE A 3 -21.34 -13.67 13.27
N ALA A 4 -21.28 -13.98 11.97
CA ALA A 4 -20.05 -14.12 11.20
C ALA A 4 -19.20 -12.82 11.12
N VAL A 5 -19.83 -11.64 11.07
CA VAL A 5 -19.12 -10.35 11.09
C VAL A 5 -18.48 -10.13 12.46
N VAL A 6 -19.23 -10.40 13.54
CA VAL A 6 -18.72 -10.26 14.91
C VAL A 6 -17.55 -11.21 15.15
N ALA A 7 -17.64 -12.45 14.69
CA ALA A 7 -16.55 -13.42 14.76
C ALA A 7 -15.29 -12.94 14.00
N SER A 8 -15.47 -12.41 12.78
CA SER A 8 -14.38 -11.89 11.96
C SER A 8 -13.68 -10.68 12.62
N LEU A 9 -14.46 -9.77 13.21
CA LEU A 9 -13.92 -8.64 13.96
C LEU A 9 -13.21 -9.07 15.24
N ALA A 10 -13.71 -10.09 15.94
CA ALA A 10 -13.04 -10.64 17.11
C ALA A 10 -11.65 -11.21 16.74
N VAL A 11 -11.55 -11.92 15.61
CA VAL A 11 -10.27 -12.41 15.07
C VAL A 11 -9.35 -11.24 14.71
N PHE A 12 -9.87 -10.22 14.04
CA PHE A 12 -9.08 -9.03 13.69
C PHE A 12 -8.53 -8.32 14.94
N ILE A 13 -9.34 -8.12 15.98
CA ILE A 13 -8.91 -7.54 17.26
C ILE A 13 -7.86 -8.44 17.93
N ALA A 14 -8.02 -9.76 17.88
CA ALA A 14 -7.02 -10.69 18.40
C ALA A 14 -5.66 -10.55 17.68
N ILE A 15 -5.66 -10.37 16.35
CA ILE A 15 -4.45 -10.09 15.57
C ILE A 15 -3.83 -8.76 16.01
N LEU A 16 -4.62 -7.70 16.20
CA LEU A 16 -4.12 -6.41 16.67
C LEU A 16 -3.49 -6.50 18.07
N MET A 17 -4.14 -7.20 19.01
CA MET A 17 -3.59 -7.43 20.35
C MET A 17 -2.29 -8.24 20.30
N PHE A 18 -2.23 -9.28 19.45
CA PHE A 18 -1.01 -10.05 19.24
C PHE A 18 0.14 -9.17 18.72
N LEU A 19 -0.14 -8.32 17.72
CA LEU A 19 0.85 -7.37 17.18
C LEU A 19 1.27 -6.32 18.23
N PHE A 20 0.35 -5.83 19.05
CA PHE A 20 0.63 -4.89 20.13
C PHE A 20 1.54 -5.51 21.20
N ASN A 21 1.30 -6.76 21.59
CA ASN A 21 2.17 -7.48 22.52
C ASN A 21 3.58 -7.71 21.92
N GLN A 22 3.67 -7.97 20.61
CA GLN A 22 4.95 -8.06 19.89
C GLN A 22 5.67 -6.70 19.82
N GLN A 23 4.94 -5.59 19.71
CA GLN A 23 5.51 -4.25 19.71
C GLN A 23 6.18 -3.92 21.05
N GLN A 24 5.54 -4.28 22.18
CA GLN A 24 6.10 -4.02 23.51
C GLN A 24 7.40 -4.78 23.79
N LYS A 25 7.65 -5.90 23.10
CA LYS A 25 8.87 -6.71 23.23
C LYS A 25 10.09 -6.13 22.50
N GLN A 26 10.07 -4.85 22.12
CA GLN A 26 11.14 -4.14 21.41
C GLN A 26 11.65 -4.84 20.14
N ASN A 27 10.76 -5.50 19.40
CA ASN A 27 11.11 -6.01 18.08
C ASN A 27 11.43 -4.85 17.12
N THR A 28 12.32 -5.08 16.15
CA THR A 28 12.60 -4.10 15.10
C THR A 28 11.31 -3.79 14.33
N LEU A 29 11.14 -2.51 13.95
CA LEU A 29 9.97 -2.04 13.22
C LEU A 29 9.76 -2.85 11.93
N SER A 30 10.84 -3.16 11.20
CA SER A 30 10.79 -3.98 9.99
C SER A 30 10.18 -5.36 10.22
N ARG A 31 10.55 -6.03 11.33
CA ARG A 31 10.00 -7.35 11.67
C ARG A 31 8.51 -7.24 12.01
N LEU A 32 8.12 -6.18 12.72
CA LEU A 32 6.72 -5.94 13.10
C LEU A 32 5.83 -5.68 11.88
N VAL A 33 6.31 -4.87 10.94
CA VAL A 33 5.63 -4.59 9.66
C VAL A 33 5.48 -5.87 8.84
N LEU A 34 6.54 -6.69 8.74
CA LEU A 34 6.48 -7.95 8.01
C LEU A 34 5.48 -8.93 8.64
N ILE A 35 5.48 -9.07 9.96
CA ILE A 35 4.49 -9.92 10.65
C ILE A 35 3.07 -9.40 10.39
N GLY A 36 2.84 -8.09 10.51
CA GLY A 36 1.54 -7.48 10.24
C GLY A 36 1.06 -7.67 8.79
N LEU A 37 1.97 -7.57 7.81
CA LEU A 37 1.67 -7.85 6.42
C LEU A 37 1.27 -9.32 6.22
N VAL A 38 2.02 -10.25 6.79
CA VAL A 38 1.75 -11.69 6.66
C VAL A 38 0.43 -12.06 7.35
N THR A 39 0.23 -11.67 8.61
CA THR A 39 -1.02 -11.99 9.32
C THR A 39 -2.24 -11.29 8.72
N GLY A 40 -2.09 -10.03 8.28
CA GLY A 40 -3.17 -9.31 7.61
C GLY A 40 -3.53 -9.92 6.26
N SER A 41 -2.54 -10.31 5.46
CA SER A 41 -2.77 -10.98 4.18
C SER A 41 -3.43 -12.36 4.37
N LEU A 42 -2.95 -13.16 5.33
CA LEU A 42 -3.57 -14.46 5.66
C LEU A 42 -5.00 -14.31 6.17
N PHE A 43 -5.28 -13.27 6.97
CA PHE A 43 -6.64 -12.97 7.43
C PHE A 43 -7.56 -12.60 6.26
N GLY A 44 -7.11 -11.71 5.35
CA GLY A 44 -7.88 -11.33 4.16
C GLY A 44 -8.17 -12.53 3.25
N LEU A 45 -7.17 -13.36 2.98
CA LEU A 45 -7.34 -14.59 2.21
C LEU A 45 -8.30 -15.58 2.92
N GLY A 46 -8.17 -15.74 4.23
CA GLY A 46 -9.06 -16.60 5.03
C GLY A 46 -10.52 -16.14 4.98
N LEU A 47 -10.76 -14.82 5.02
CA LEU A 47 -12.10 -14.27 4.86
C LEU A 47 -12.71 -14.61 3.49
N GLN A 48 -11.92 -14.46 2.42
CA GLN A 48 -12.36 -14.75 1.05
C GLN A 48 -12.66 -16.25 0.84
N LEU A 49 -11.85 -17.15 1.42
CA LEU A 49 -12.04 -18.60 1.31
C LEU A 49 -13.25 -19.12 2.11
N ILE A 50 -13.53 -18.57 3.29
CA ILE A 50 -14.60 -19.06 4.17
C ILE A 50 -15.97 -18.51 3.75
N HIS A 51 -16.05 -17.22 3.39
CA HIS A 51 -17.34 -16.55 3.15
C HIS A 51 -17.71 -16.43 1.68
N GLY A 52 -16.78 -16.70 0.76
CA GLY A 52 -17.01 -16.58 -0.69
C GLY A 52 -17.09 -15.13 -1.18
N GLU A 53 -16.85 -14.92 -2.47
CA GLU A 53 -16.89 -13.61 -3.10
C GLU A 53 -18.30 -13.01 -3.08
N GLY A 54 -18.42 -11.75 -2.66
CA GLY A 54 -19.69 -11.02 -2.69
C GLY A 54 -20.61 -11.20 -1.46
N SER A 55 -20.13 -11.82 -0.37
CA SER A 55 -20.92 -11.88 0.87
C SER A 55 -20.98 -10.53 1.60
N ASP A 56 -22.17 -10.17 2.08
CA ASP A 56 -22.39 -8.96 2.91
C ASP A 56 -21.49 -8.93 4.17
N VAL A 57 -21.05 -10.10 4.63
CA VAL A 57 -20.14 -10.26 5.77
C VAL A 57 -18.76 -9.67 5.49
N ILE A 58 -18.22 -9.86 4.28
CA ILE A 58 -16.91 -9.31 3.90
C ILE A 58 -17.01 -7.78 3.81
N GLY A 59 -18.06 -7.25 3.16
CA GLY A 59 -18.27 -5.81 3.04
C GLY A 59 -18.32 -5.11 4.41
N GLN A 60 -19.18 -5.60 5.31
CA GLN A 60 -19.29 -5.04 6.66
C GLN A 60 -17.98 -5.20 7.47
N THR A 61 -17.28 -6.33 7.35
CA THR A 61 -16.00 -6.52 8.05
C THR A 61 -14.93 -5.55 7.54
N LEU A 62 -14.87 -5.35 6.22
CA LEU A 62 -13.90 -4.45 5.59
C LEU A 62 -14.15 -2.98 5.92
N GLU A 63 -15.40 -2.55 6.13
CA GLU A 63 -15.70 -1.19 6.62
C GLU A 63 -15.02 -0.92 7.97
N TRP A 64 -15.18 -1.84 8.94
CA TRP A 64 -14.57 -1.71 10.27
C TRP A 64 -13.04 -1.82 10.25
N VAL A 65 -12.50 -2.80 9.51
CA VAL A 65 -11.04 -2.95 9.33
C VAL A 65 -10.46 -1.71 8.62
N GLY A 66 -11.22 -1.15 7.67
CA GLY A 66 -10.86 0.03 6.90
C GLY A 66 -10.67 1.27 7.74
N ILE A 67 -11.37 1.43 8.86
CA ILE A 67 -11.17 2.56 9.80
C ILE A 67 -9.73 2.56 10.33
N VAL A 68 -9.20 1.39 10.71
CA VAL A 68 -7.83 1.28 11.24
C VAL A 68 -6.79 1.58 10.14
N GLY A 69 -6.99 1.01 8.95
CA GLY A 69 -6.06 1.21 7.82
C GLY A 69 -6.08 2.65 7.29
N SER A 70 -7.26 3.22 7.06
CA SER A 70 -7.42 4.60 6.60
C SER A 70 -6.94 5.61 7.65
N GLY A 71 -7.20 5.35 8.94
CA GLY A 71 -6.66 6.14 10.04
C GLY A 71 -5.13 6.19 10.01
N TYR A 72 -4.47 5.04 9.88
CA TYR A 72 -3.01 4.97 9.76
C TYR A 72 -2.47 5.77 8.56
N VAL A 73 -3.05 5.56 7.37
CA VAL A 73 -2.63 6.29 6.16
C VAL A 73 -2.90 7.79 6.29
N GLY A 74 -4.00 8.19 6.91
CA GLY A 74 -4.34 9.59 7.16
C GLY A 74 -3.30 10.27 8.05
N LEU A 75 -2.91 9.62 9.15
CA LEU A 75 -1.85 10.11 10.03
C LEU A 75 -0.50 10.23 9.32
N LEU A 76 -0.14 9.25 8.47
CA LEU A 76 1.06 9.34 7.63
C LEU A 76 1.00 10.54 6.68
N LYS A 77 -0.13 10.74 5.99
CA LYS A 77 -0.30 11.86 5.05
C LYS A 77 -0.16 13.22 5.74
N MET A 78 -0.66 13.36 6.98
CA MET A 78 -0.54 14.58 7.78
C MET A 78 0.92 14.96 8.04
N VAL A 79 1.80 13.98 8.25
CA VAL A 79 3.22 14.20 8.49
C VAL A 79 3.99 14.38 7.19
N ILE A 80 3.73 13.55 6.18
CA ILE A 80 4.51 13.50 4.93
C ILE A 80 4.32 14.78 4.11
N MET A 81 3.09 15.27 3.95
CA MET A 81 2.80 16.41 3.07
C MET A 81 3.59 17.68 3.41
N PRO A 82 3.64 18.16 4.67
CA PRO A 82 4.46 19.32 5.03
C PRO A 82 5.96 19.01 5.00
N LEU A 83 6.36 17.81 5.44
CA LEU A 83 7.77 17.43 5.55
C LEU A 83 8.47 17.38 4.18
N VAL A 84 7.79 16.90 3.14
CA VAL A 84 8.35 16.81 1.78
C VAL A 84 8.74 18.19 1.26
N LEU A 85 7.85 19.18 1.39
CA LEU A 85 8.12 20.56 0.96
C LEU A 85 9.34 21.15 1.68
N ILE A 86 9.35 21.06 3.02
CA ILE A 86 10.41 21.61 3.86
C ILE A 86 11.75 20.92 3.57
N SER A 87 11.72 19.59 3.39
CA SER A 87 12.89 18.79 3.04
C SER A 87 13.47 19.16 1.67
N MET A 88 12.61 19.32 0.64
CA MET A 88 13.06 19.74 -0.69
C MET A 88 13.67 21.14 -0.69
N ILE A 89 13.00 22.13 -0.09
CA ILE A 89 13.54 23.50 0.00
C ILE A 89 14.90 23.50 0.71
N SER A 90 14.99 22.80 1.85
CA SER A 90 16.23 22.68 2.62
C SER A 90 17.37 22.02 1.83
N ALA A 91 17.05 21.00 1.03
CA ALA A 91 18.02 20.32 0.19
C ALA A 91 18.54 21.24 -0.94
N VAL A 92 17.66 21.98 -1.59
CA VAL A 92 18.02 22.90 -2.68
C VAL A 92 18.90 24.04 -2.15
N VAL A 93 18.50 24.69 -1.05
CA VAL A 93 19.27 25.80 -0.44
C VAL A 93 20.67 25.35 0.00
N LYS A 94 20.83 24.10 0.45
CA LYS A 94 22.14 23.54 0.80
C LYS A 94 23.03 23.29 -0.42
N LEU A 95 22.46 22.88 -1.55
CA LEU A 95 23.20 22.59 -2.78
C LEU A 95 23.62 23.84 -3.55
N GLU A 96 22.86 24.94 -3.49
CA GLU A 96 23.21 26.21 -4.16
C GLU A 96 24.55 26.76 -3.70
N LYS A 97 24.94 26.54 -2.43
CA LYS A 97 26.25 26.95 -1.90
C LYS A 97 27.45 26.21 -2.51
N GLY A 98 27.24 25.14 -3.27
CA GLY A 98 28.29 24.22 -3.76
C GLY A 98 28.40 24.04 -5.28
N GLY A 99 27.71 24.85 -6.10
CA GLY A 99 27.91 24.93 -7.56
C GLY A 99 27.68 23.66 -8.40
N SER A 100 27.13 22.58 -7.83
CA SER A 100 27.07 21.24 -8.44
C SER A 100 25.65 20.74 -8.73
N LEU A 101 24.62 21.56 -8.47
CA LEU A 101 23.20 21.18 -8.57
C LEU A 101 22.82 20.62 -9.95
N GLY A 102 23.28 21.25 -11.04
CA GLY A 102 22.98 20.79 -12.40
C GLY A 102 23.55 19.41 -12.73
N LYS A 103 24.78 19.11 -12.27
CA LYS A 103 25.42 17.80 -12.50
C LYS A 103 24.77 16.70 -11.67
N ILE A 104 24.47 16.98 -10.39
CA ILE A 104 23.79 16.02 -9.49
C ILE A 104 22.38 15.72 -9.99
N SER A 105 21.63 16.75 -10.38
CA SER A 105 20.28 16.61 -10.94
C SER A 105 20.32 15.83 -12.26
N GLY A 106 21.22 16.16 -13.19
CA GLY A 106 21.35 15.45 -14.46
C GLY A 106 21.71 13.97 -14.31
N LEU A 107 22.62 13.63 -13.40
CA LEU A 107 22.97 12.25 -13.08
C LEU A 107 21.77 11.52 -12.46
N THR A 108 21.10 12.13 -11.49
CA THR A 108 19.95 11.53 -10.80
C THR A 108 18.79 11.26 -11.76
N ILE A 109 18.44 12.23 -12.61
CA ILE A 109 17.39 12.08 -13.62
C ILE A 109 17.74 10.98 -14.62
N SER A 110 18.98 10.95 -15.12
CA SER A 110 19.42 9.86 -16.01
C SER A 110 19.29 8.49 -15.36
N VAL A 111 19.76 8.35 -14.11
CA VAL A 111 19.66 7.08 -13.38
C VAL A 111 18.21 6.66 -13.18
N LEU A 112 17.33 7.56 -12.73
CA LEU A 112 15.90 7.27 -12.53
C LEU A 112 15.18 6.92 -13.85
N LEU A 113 15.50 7.60 -14.95
CA LEU A 113 14.93 7.29 -16.26
C LEU A 113 15.41 5.93 -16.77
N VAL A 114 16.70 5.62 -16.65
CA VAL A 114 17.26 4.34 -17.09
C VAL A 114 16.70 3.19 -16.26
N THR A 115 16.61 3.31 -14.93
CA THR A 115 16.01 2.25 -14.09
C THR A 115 14.52 2.07 -14.38
N THR A 116 13.80 3.16 -14.66
CA THR A 116 12.39 3.08 -15.09
C THR A 116 12.25 2.39 -16.45
N ALA A 117 13.13 2.69 -17.41
CA ALA A 117 13.15 2.04 -18.71
C ALA A 117 13.43 0.53 -18.59
N ILE A 118 14.38 0.14 -17.73
CA ILE A 118 14.66 -1.28 -17.44
C ILE A 118 13.44 -1.95 -16.80
N ALA A 119 12.81 -1.32 -15.80
CA ALA A 119 11.62 -1.85 -15.15
C ALA A 119 10.46 -2.04 -16.14
N ALA A 120 10.23 -1.07 -17.04
CA ALA A 120 9.22 -1.15 -18.09
C ALA A 120 9.53 -2.27 -19.09
N MET A 121 10.78 -2.44 -19.49
CA MET A 121 11.21 -3.51 -20.40
C MET A 121 10.97 -4.90 -19.79
N ILE A 122 11.32 -5.09 -18.51
CA ILE A 122 11.01 -6.33 -17.77
C ILE A 122 9.49 -6.56 -17.73
N GLY A 123 8.71 -5.51 -17.43
CA GLY A 123 7.25 -5.58 -17.43
C GLY A 123 6.68 -6.06 -18.77
N ILE A 124 7.11 -5.46 -19.89
CA ILE A 124 6.68 -5.84 -21.24
C ILE A 124 7.09 -7.28 -21.57
N LEU A 125 8.30 -7.69 -21.19
CA LEU A 125 8.77 -9.05 -21.46
C LEU A 125 7.93 -10.08 -20.70
N VAL A 126 7.62 -9.83 -19.43
CA VAL A 126 6.74 -10.70 -18.64
C VAL A 126 5.33 -10.73 -19.21
N THR A 127 4.73 -9.59 -19.59
CA THR A 127 3.36 -9.60 -20.12
C THR A 127 3.26 -10.32 -21.46
N THR A 128 4.24 -10.14 -22.34
CA THR A 128 4.25 -10.79 -23.67
C THR A 128 4.55 -12.29 -23.58
N THR A 129 5.49 -12.73 -22.73
CA THR A 129 5.85 -14.14 -22.58
C THR A 129 4.75 -14.98 -21.93
N PHE A 130 4.06 -14.43 -20.93
CA PHE A 130 2.96 -15.11 -20.26
C PHE A 130 1.58 -14.83 -20.89
N GLY A 131 1.52 -14.05 -21.97
CA GLY A 131 0.27 -13.70 -22.65
C GLY A 131 -0.72 -12.93 -21.77
N LEU A 132 -0.23 -12.17 -20.80
CA LEU A 132 -1.06 -11.41 -19.85
C LEU A 132 -1.73 -10.23 -20.57
N SER A 133 -3.07 -10.20 -20.57
CA SER A 133 -3.86 -9.12 -21.15
C SER A 133 -4.61 -8.35 -20.07
N ALA A 134 -4.57 -7.02 -20.15
CA ALA A 134 -5.31 -6.12 -19.26
C ALA A 134 -6.74 -5.83 -19.73
N ALA A 135 -7.20 -6.42 -20.84
CA ALA A 135 -8.49 -6.10 -21.45
C ALA A 135 -9.68 -6.21 -20.48
N GLY A 136 -9.68 -7.18 -19.56
CA GLY A 136 -10.73 -7.34 -18.55
C GLY A 136 -10.69 -6.30 -17.42
N LEU A 137 -9.52 -5.75 -17.11
CA LEU A 137 -9.35 -4.75 -16.04
C LEU A 137 -9.80 -3.35 -16.49
N THR A 138 -9.59 -3.02 -17.77
CA THR A 138 -10.02 -1.73 -18.34
C THR A 138 -11.53 -1.63 -18.49
N GLU A 139 -12.21 -2.74 -18.77
CA GLU A 139 -13.68 -2.77 -18.85
C GLU A 139 -14.32 -2.61 -17.47
N GLY A 140 -13.79 -3.25 -16.41
CA GLY A 140 -14.26 -3.04 -15.04
C GLY A 140 -14.09 -1.59 -14.53
N ALA A 141 -12.98 -0.95 -14.89
CA ALA A 141 -12.74 0.46 -14.57
C ALA A 141 -13.71 1.40 -15.31
N ARG A 142 -14.04 1.10 -16.57
CA ARG A 142 -15.03 1.84 -17.36
C ARG A 142 -16.46 1.63 -16.83
N GLU A 143 -16.80 0.42 -16.40
CA GLU A 143 -18.11 0.11 -15.82
C GLU A 143 -18.30 0.86 -14.49
N THR A 144 -17.29 0.86 -13.63
CA THR A 144 -17.31 1.60 -12.35
C THR A 144 -17.42 3.12 -12.58
N ALA A 145 -16.73 3.65 -13.60
CA ALA A 145 -16.82 5.06 -13.97
C ALA A 145 -18.21 5.43 -14.52
N ARG A 146 -18.92 4.51 -15.20
CA ARG A 146 -20.31 4.72 -15.62
C ARG A 146 -21.30 4.70 -14.46
N ILE A 147 -21.04 3.90 -13.42
CA ILE A 147 -21.88 3.84 -12.20
C ILE A 147 -21.67 5.08 -11.32
N ALA A 148 -20.49 5.72 -11.40
CA ALA A 148 -20.14 6.90 -10.61
C ALA A 148 -20.62 8.26 -11.19
N VAL A 149 -21.24 8.26 -12.39
CA VAL A 149 -21.86 9.44 -13.04
C VAL A 149 -23.37 9.39 -12.84
#